data_AF-M1R2N7-F1
#
_entry.id   AF-M1R2N7-F1
#
_cell.length_a   1.000
_cell.length_b   1.000
_cell.length_c   1.000
_cell.angle_alpha   90.00
_cell.angle_beta   90.00
_cell.angle_gamma   90.00
#
_symmetry.space_group_name_H-M   'P 1'
#
loop_
_entity.id
_entity.type
_entity.pdbx_description
1 polymer ?
#
loop_
_entity_poly.entity_id
_entity_poly.type
_entity_poly.pdbx_seq_one_letter_code
_entity_poly.pdbx_strand_id
1 'polypeptide(L)' 'QQQQTSSLSSTPEKEDKEDETHVCHHCDIIFKENIMYSMHTGFHSFRDPFACNLCGEITADKFSFFAHIARVPHS' A
#
# COMPACT_ATOMS: atom_id res chain seq x y z
N GLN A 1 -40.72 -39.47 22.28
CA GLN A 1 -39.75 -38.91 23.22
C GLN A 1 -38.52 -38.52 22.40
N GLN A 2 -38.26 -37.21 22.35
CA GLN A 2 -36.99 -36.59 22.77
C GLN A 2 -35.85 -36.90 21.79
N GLN A 3 -35.60 -36.00 20.82
CA GLN A 3 -34.74 -34.79 20.91
C GLN A 3 -33.27 -35.13 20.66
N GLN A 4 -32.57 -34.14 20.06
CA GLN A 4 -31.13 -33.87 20.06
C GLN A 4 -30.43 -34.15 18.72
N THR A 5 -29.61 -33.27 18.17
CA THR A 5 -29.42 -31.82 18.29
C THR A 5 -28.57 -31.43 17.10
N SER A 6 -28.86 -30.24 16.59
CA SER A 6 -28.01 -29.43 15.74
C SER A 6 -26.51 -29.60 16.01
N SER A 7 -25.75 -29.92 14.97
CA SER A 7 -24.33 -29.58 14.91
C SER A 7 -24.18 -28.55 13.80
N LEU A 8 -24.53 -27.30 14.11
CA LEU A 8 -23.95 -26.18 13.38
C LEU A 8 -22.47 -26.24 13.71
N SER A 9 -21.66 -26.71 12.75
CA SER A 9 -20.23 -26.49 12.77
C SER A 9 -20.01 -25.02 12.47
N SER A 10 -20.21 -24.18 13.49
CA SER A 10 -19.72 -22.81 13.50
C SER A 10 -18.21 -22.87 13.62
N THR A 11 -17.52 -23.04 12.50
CA THR A 11 -16.18 -22.50 12.38
C THR A 11 -16.33 -20.98 12.43
N PRO A 12 -15.71 -20.27 13.39
CA PRO A 12 -15.39 -18.88 13.14
C PRO A 12 -14.31 -18.94 12.05
N GLU A 13 -14.76 -18.89 10.80
CA GLU A 13 -13.91 -18.39 9.73
C GLU A 13 -13.53 -17.01 10.22
N LYS A 14 -12.31 -16.89 10.77
CA LYS A 14 -11.66 -15.61 10.84
C LYS A 14 -11.60 -15.18 9.38
N GLU A 15 -12.53 -14.32 8.98
CA GLU A 15 -12.27 -13.37 7.92
C GLU A 15 -11.00 -12.64 8.35
N ASP A 16 -9.86 -13.21 7.97
CA ASP A 16 -8.70 -12.42 7.61
C ASP A 16 -9.22 -11.58 6.46
N LYS A 17 -9.84 -10.45 6.80
CA LYS A 17 -9.89 -9.34 5.88
C LYS A 17 -8.43 -9.04 5.64
N GLU A 18 -7.87 -9.69 4.62
CA GLU A 18 -6.71 -9.19 3.90
C GLU A 18 -7.13 -7.76 3.53
N ASP A 19 -6.81 -6.83 4.42
CA ASP A 19 -6.93 -5.41 4.20
C ASP A 19 -6.20 -5.21 2.89
N GLU A 20 -6.93 -4.90 1.80
CA GLU A 20 -6.36 -4.84 0.45
C GLU A 20 -5.20 -3.84 0.46
N THR A 21 -3.99 -4.33 0.68
CA THR A 21 -2.81 -3.48 0.75
C THR A 21 -2.33 -3.20 -0.66
N HIS A 22 -1.90 -1.97 -0.90
CA HIS A 22 -1.38 -1.55 -2.19
C HIS A 22 0.14 -1.47 -2.12
N VAL A 23 0.82 -2.38 -2.82
CA VAL A 23 2.28 -2.47 -2.84
C VAL A 23 2.82 -1.75 -4.08
N CYS A 24 3.74 -0.81 -3.86
CA CYS A 24 4.46 -0.17 -4.97
C CYS A 24 5.55 -1.09 -5.53
N HIS A 25 5.42 -1.51 -6.78
CA HIS A 25 6.40 -2.40 -7.43
C HIS A 25 7.78 -1.76 -7.70
N HIS A 26 7.90 -0.43 -7.54
CA HIS A 26 9.16 0.28 -7.71
C HIS A 26 10.04 0.27 -6.46
N CYS A 27 9.41 0.24 -5.28
CA CYS A 27 10.13 0.41 -4.01
C CYS A 27 9.63 -0.48 -2.86
N ASP A 28 8.65 -1.34 -3.12
CA ASP A 28 8.05 -2.28 -2.17
C ASP A 28 7.47 -1.62 -0.91
N ILE A 29 7.09 -0.34 -1.01
CA ILE A 29 6.37 0.35 0.06
C ILE A 29 4.91 -0.06 0.01
N ILE A 30 4.37 -0.40 1.18
CA ILE A 30 2.99 -0.87 1.37
C ILE A 30 2.14 0.31 1.86
N PHE A 31 1.02 0.53 1.19
CA PHE A 31 0.03 1.53 1.53
C PHE A 31 -1.29 0.86 1.93
N LYS A 32 -1.97 1.42 2.92
CA LYS A 32 -3.32 0.98 3.31
C LYS A 32 -4.39 1.61 2.43
N GLU A 33 -4.18 2.85 2.00
CA GLU A 33 -5.13 3.58 1.18
C GLU A 33 -4.71 3.64 -0.29
N ASN A 34 -5.64 3.31 -1.20
CA ASN A 34 -5.44 3.43 -2.65
C ASN A 34 -5.04 4.85 -3.08
N ILE A 35 -5.59 5.89 -2.44
CA ILE A 35 -5.29 7.29 -2.78
C ILE A 35 -3.80 7.58 -2.54
N MET A 36 -3.24 7.13 -1.41
CA MET A 36 -1.83 7.31 -1.08
C MET A 36 -0.94 6.55 -2.05
N TYR A 37 -1.31 5.32 -2.41
CA TYR A 37 -0.61 4.52 -3.43
C TYR A 37 -0.61 5.18 -4.82
N SER A 38 -1.78 5.65 -5.26
CA SER A 38 -1.95 6.31 -6.56
C SER A 38 -1.14 7.61 -6.65
N MET A 39 -1.14 8.41 -5.57
CA MET A 39 -0.30 9.61 -5.50
C MET A 39 1.18 9.22 -5.52
N HIS A 40 1.60 8.28 -4.68
CA HIS A 40 2.98 7.83 -4.56
C HIS A 40 3.56 7.38 -5.90
N THR A 41 2.84 6.51 -6.62
CA THR A 41 3.29 5.98 -7.91
C THR A 41 3.42 7.05 -8.98
N GLY A 42 2.61 8.12 -8.91
CA GLY A 42 2.71 9.27 -9.82
C GLY A 42 3.98 10.12 -9.66
N PHE A 43 4.68 10.02 -8.52
CA PHE A 43 5.95 10.73 -8.31
C PHE A 43 7.15 9.97 -8.87
N HIS A 44 7.05 8.67 -9.15
CA HIS A 44 8.15 7.93 -9.78
C HIS A 44 8.36 8.42 -11.21
N SER A 45 9.59 8.77 -11.57
CA SER A 45 9.90 9.09 -12.97
C SER A 45 9.92 7.83 -13.84
N PHE A 46 9.69 8.01 -15.14
CA PHE A 46 9.77 6.92 -16.12
C PHE A 46 11.18 6.36 -16.33
N ARG A 47 12.22 7.15 -16.03
CA ARG A 47 13.62 6.78 -16.30
C ARG A 47 14.29 6.14 -15.10
N ASP A 48 13.97 6.64 -13.91
CA ASP A 48 14.54 6.20 -12.65
C ASP A 48 13.46 6.22 -11.55
N PRO A 49 13.24 5.10 -10.84
CA PRO A 49 12.23 5.05 -9.78
C PRO A 49 12.53 5.98 -8.60
N PHE A 50 13.77 6.33 -8.32
CA PHE A 50 14.12 7.20 -7.20
C PHE A 50 14.31 8.66 -7.61
N ALA A 51 14.04 8.99 -8.88
CA ALA A 51 13.91 10.35 -9.35
C ALA A 51 12.45 10.83 -9.29
N CYS A 52 12.23 12.01 -8.69
CA CYS A 52 10.92 12.63 -8.62
C CYS A 52 10.47 13.12 -10.00
N ASN A 53 9.31 12.67 -10.46
CA ASN A 53 8.72 13.04 -11.74
C ASN A 53 8.31 14.53 -11.83
N LEU A 54 8.13 15.20 -10.68
CA LEU A 54 7.69 16.60 -10.65
C LEU A 54 8.85 17.60 -10.62
N CYS A 55 9.88 17.35 -9.82
CA CYS A 55 11.00 18.28 -9.67
C CYS A 55 12.34 17.74 -10.22
N GLY A 56 12.42 16.46 -10.57
CA GLY A 56 13.63 15.82 -11.07
C GLY A 56 14.66 15.45 -10.00
N GLU A 57 14.37 15.68 -8.71
CA GLU A 57 15.28 15.34 -7.61
C GLU A 57 15.54 13.84 -7.58
N ILE A 58 16.82 13.46 -7.61
CA ILE A 58 17.26 12.06 -7.53
C ILE A 58 17.61 11.75 -6.08
N THR A 59 16.94 10.75 -5.51
CA THR A 59 17.18 10.31 -4.14
C THR A 59 17.98 9.01 -4.12
N ALA A 60 18.68 8.75 -3.00
CA ALA A 60 19.57 7.61 -2.89
C ALA A 60 18.84 6.27 -2.69
N ASP A 61 17.63 6.30 -2.13
CA ASP A 61 16.88 5.11 -1.74
C ASP A 61 15.38 5.41 -1.56
N LYS A 62 14.59 4.35 -1.38
CA LYS A 62 13.13 4.44 -1.21
C LYS A 62 12.64 5.24 -0.01
N PHE A 63 13.35 5.22 1.11
CA PHE A 63 12.96 5.98 2.30
C PHE A 63 13.25 7.47 2.09
N SER A 64 14.39 7.78 1.47
CA SER A 64 14.72 9.15 1.05
C SER A 64 13.69 9.68 0.05
N PHE A 65 13.28 8.87 -0.93
CA PHE A 65 12.21 9.22 -1.87
C PHE A 65 10.87 9.45 -1.16
N PHE A 66 10.46 8.54 -0.26
CA PHE A 66 9.22 8.68 0.50
C PHE A 66 9.21 9.94 1.38
N ALA A 67 10.34 10.24 2.04
CA ALA A 67 10.49 11.44 2.83
C ALA A 67 10.43 12.71 1.95
N HIS A 68 11.00 12.68 0.75
CA HIS A 68 10.91 13.77 -0.21
C HIS A 68 9.45 14.06 -0.58
N ILE A 69 8.68 13.06 -1.04
CA ILE A 69 7.28 13.28 -1.45
C ILE A 69 6.37 13.69 -0.28
N ALA A 70 6.66 13.24 0.94
CA ALA A 70 5.85 13.55 2.12
C ALA A 70 6.16 14.94 2.71
N ARG A 71 7.39 15.46 2.52
CA ARG A 71 7.83 16.73 3.11
C ARG A 71 7.94 17.87 2.13
N VAL A 72 8.18 17.57 0.85
CA VAL A 72 8.34 18.57 -0.20
C VAL A 72 6.99 18.81 -0.87
N PRO A 73 6.39 20.01 -0.71
CA PRO A 73 5.19 20.35 -1.42
C PRO A 73 5.50 20.56 -2.90
N HIS A 74 4.76 19.86 -3.76
CA HIS A 74 4.76 20.08 -5.20
C HIS A 74 3.40 20.67 -5.56
N SER A 75 3.41 21.88 -6.12
CA SER A 75 2.23 22.70 -6.45
C SER A 75 1.74 22.49 -7.86
#